data_AF-A0A329Y1C0-F1
#
_entry.id   AF-A0A329Y1C0-F1
#
_cell.length_a   1.000
_cell.length_b   1.000
_cell.length_c   1.000
_cell.angle_alpha   90.00
_cell.angle_beta   90.00
_cell.angle_gamma   90.00
#
_symmetry.space_group_name_H-M   'P 1'
#
loop_
_entity.id
_entity.type
_entity.pdbx_description
1 polymer ?
#
loop_
_entity_poly.entity_id
_entity_poly.type
_entity_poly.pdbx_seq_one_letter_code
_entity_poly.pdbx_strand_id
1 'polypeptide(L)' 'ARLRAYARETVIAEKFQAMVMLGRANSRMKDFYDIWILNRSFDFDDDRMACAIKATFERRETPIPRRYPTP' A
#
# COMPACT_ATOMS: atom_id res chain seq x y z
N ALA A 1 -2.81 8.92 -26.25
CA ALA A 1 -2.72 7.87 -25.20
C ALA A 1 -3.18 8.48 -23.88
N ARG A 2 -4.29 8.01 -23.30
CA ARG A 2 -4.78 8.51 -22.01
C ARG A 2 -3.92 7.86 -20.93
N LEU A 3 -2.92 8.59 -20.42
CA LEU A 3 -2.27 8.23 -19.16
C LEU A 3 -3.39 8.15 -18.13
N ARG A 4 -3.82 6.91 -17.81
CA ARG A 4 -4.64 6.65 -16.63
C ARG A 4 -3.72 7.01 -15.46
N ALA A 5 -3.75 8.29 -15.05
CA ALA A 5 -3.13 8.71 -13.83
C ALA A 5 -3.67 7.77 -12.76
N TYR A 6 -2.83 6.86 -12.30
CA TYR A 6 -3.21 5.88 -11.31
C TYR A 6 -3.76 6.67 -10.12
N ALA A 7 -4.94 6.26 -9.63
CA ALA A 7 -5.47 6.83 -8.40
C ALA A 7 -4.38 6.72 -7.34
N ARG A 8 -4.16 7.79 -6.58
CA ARG A 8 -3.04 7.88 -5.63
C ARG A 8 -3.12 6.76 -4.58
N GLU A 9 -4.35 6.40 -4.24
CA GLU A 9 -4.74 5.26 -3.43
C GLU A 9 -4.19 3.94 -3.97
N THR A 10 -4.20 3.74 -5.29
CA THR A 10 -3.61 2.55 -5.92
C THR A 10 -2.09 2.53 -5.79
N VAL A 11 -1.42 3.67 -5.91
CA VAL A 11 0.04 3.76 -5.74
C VAL A 11 0.45 3.40 -4.30
N ILE A 12 -0.33 3.87 -3.32
CA ILE A 12 -0.12 3.54 -1.91
C ILE A 12 -0.41 2.05 -1.66
N ALA A 13 -1.49 1.53 -2.23
CA ALA A 13 -1.84 0.11 -2.13
C ALA A 13 -0.76 -0.81 -2.71
N GLU A 14 -0.16 -0.46 -3.85
CA GLU A 14 0.94 -1.23 -4.44
C GLU A 14 2.20 -1.20 -3.58
N LYS A 15 2.57 -0.01 -3.06
CA LYS A 15 3.70 0.10 -2.12
C LYS A 15 3.47 -0.74 -0.87
N PHE A 16 2.27 -0.66 -0.29
CA PHE A 16 1.90 -1.44 0.88
C PHE A 16 1.92 -2.95 0.60
N GLN A 17 1.38 -3.40 -0.53
CA GLN A 17 1.43 -4.80 -0.95
C GLN A 17 2.88 -5.29 -1.08
N ALA A 18 3.75 -4.52 -1.72
CA ALA A 18 5.17 -4.86 -1.85
C ALA A 18 5.85 -4.98 -0.47
N MET A 19 5.53 -4.09 0.48
CA MET A 19 6.04 -4.17 1.85
C MET A 19 5.61 -5.45 2.58
N VAL A 20 4.37 -5.88 2.37
CA VAL A 20 3.83 -7.13 2.93
C VAL A 20 4.51 -8.33 2.29
N MET A 21 4.56 -8.37 0.96
CA MET A 21 5.13 -9.48 0.18
C MET A 21 6.62 -9.70 0.51
N LEU A 22 7.40 -8.62 0.63
CA LEU A 22 8.83 -8.71 0.93
C LEU A 22 9.13 -9.10 2.39
N GLY A 23 8.14 -9.00 3.30
CA GLY A 23 8.27 -9.56 4.64
C GLY A 23 9.52 -9.07 5.41
N ARG A 24 10.21 -10.01 6.09
CA ARG A 24 11.46 -9.76 6.84
C ARG A 24 12.66 -9.39 5.96
N ALA A 25 12.59 -9.58 4.64
CA ALA A 25 13.65 -9.18 3.71
C ALA A 25 13.57 -7.69 3.32
N ASN A 26 12.49 -7.01 3.70
CA ASN A 26 12.38 -5.58 3.51
C ASN A 26 13.11 -4.84 4.66
N SER A 27 14.10 -4.01 4.32
CA SER A 27 14.88 -3.15 5.23
C SER A 27 14.08 -1.95 5.79
N ARG A 28 12.80 -1.86 5.42
CA ARG A 28 11.61 -1.31 6.12
C ARG A 28 11.57 0.11 6.65
N MET A 29 12.65 0.73 7.12
CA MET A 29 12.52 2.08 7.69
C MET A 29 12.07 3.09 6.64
N LYS A 30 12.48 2.93 5.37
CA LYS A 30 12.13 3.84 4.27
C LYS A 30 10.69 3.71 3.80
N ASP A 31 10.19 2.50 3.59
CA ASP A 31 8.83 2.32 3.07
C ASP A 31 7.74 2.71 4.08
N PHE A 32 7.98 2.51 5.39
CA PHE A 32 7.10 3.03 6.44
C PHE A 32 7.08 4.56 6.46
N TYR A 33 8.24 5.20 6.27
CA TYR A 33 8.35 6.65 6.20
C TYR A 33 7.66 7.22 4.97
N ASP A 34 7.79 6.56 3.81
CA ASP A 34 7.10 6.93 2.58
C ASP A 34 5.57 6.83 2.75
N ILE A 35 5.04 5.74 3.32
CA ILE A 35 3.59 5.61 3.57
C ILE A 35 3.11 6.64 4.59
N TRP A 36 3.88 6.90 5.66
CA TRP A 36 3.51 7.89 6.67
C TRP A 36 3.50 9.31 6.12
N ILE A 37 4.51 9.69 5.32
CA ILE A 37 4.53 10.98 4.62
C ILE A 37 3.36 11.08 3.65
N LEU A 38 3.08 10.03 2.89
CA LEU A 38 1.96 10.03 1.94
C LEU A 38 0.62 10.19 2.66
N ASN A 39 0.40 9.48 3.77
CA ASN A 39 -0.77 9.62 4.62
C ASN A 39 -0.92 11.05 5.17
N ARG A 40 0.20 11.69 5.55
CA ARG A 40 0.18 13.04 6.12
C ARG A 40 0.08 14.17 5.10
N SER A 41 0.44 13.90 3.84
CA SER A 41 0.50 14.91 2.78
C SER A 41 -0.81 15.03 1.99
N PHE A 42 -1.74 14.08 2.15
CA PHE A 42 -2.97 14.03 1.38
C PHE A 42 -4.13 13.56 2.27
N ASP A 43 -5.28 14.21 2.14
CA ASP A 43 -6.53 13.65 2.64
C ASP A 43 -6.96 12.49 1.75
N PHE A 44 -7.11 11.31 2.35
CA PHE A 44 -7.65 10.13 1.69
C PHE A 44 -9.10 9.93 2.11
N ASP A 45 -9.93 9.57 1.15
CA ASP A 45 -11.22 8.95 1.43
C ASP A 45 -10.93 7.50 1.89
N ASP A 46 -11.23 7.22 3.16
CA ASP A 46 -10.98 5.92 3.79
C ASP A 46 -11.60 4.76 2.99
N ASP A 47 -12.77 4.96 2.39
CA ASP A 47 -13.45 3.93 1.61
C ASP A 47 -12.71 3.65 0.30
N ARG A 48 -12.21 4.70 -0.36
CA ARG A 48 -11.41 4.55 -1.60
C ARG A 48 -10.07 3.89 -1.33
N MET A 49 -9.41 4.26 -0.24
CA MET A 49 -8.15 3.65 0.16
C MET A 49 -8.34 2.16 0.48
N ALA A 50 -9.36 1.82 1.27
CA ALA A 50 -9.68 0.43 1.60
C ALA A 50 -9.98 -0.40 0.34
N CYS A 51 -10.76 0.14 -0.60
CA CYS A 51 -11.03 -0.50 -1.88
C CYS A 51 -9.76 -0.72 -2.70
N ALA A 52 -8.87 0.27 -2.76
CA ALA A 52 -7.62 0.17 -3.51
C ALA A 52 -6.67 -0.88 -2.91
N ILE A 53 -6.57 -0.95 -1.58
CA ILE A 53 -5.77 -1.97 -0.88
C ILE A 53 -6.34 -3.36 -1.18
N LYS A 54 -7.65 -3.56 -0.99
CA LYS A 54 -8.29 -4.85 -1.24
C LYS A 54 -8.08 -5.32 -2.69
N ALA A 55 -8.39 -4.46 -3.65
CA ALA A 55 -8.25 -4.77 -5.07
C ALA A 55 -6.80 -5.10 -5.47
N THR A 56 -5.83 -4.38 -4.90
CA THR A 56 -4.41 -4.63 -5.18
C THR A 56 -3.95 -5.96 -4.61
N PHE A 57 -4.33 -6.29 -3.39
CA PHE A 57 -3.96 -7.56 -2.74
C PHE A 57 -4.61 -8.75 -3.43
N GLU A 58 -5.89 -8.65 -3.81
CA GLU A 58 -6.59 -9.65 -4.61
C GLU A 58 -5.92 -9.86 -5.98
N ARG A 59 -5.61 -8.77 -6.69
CA ARG A 59 -4.94 -8.83 -8.01
C ARG A 59 -3.53 -9.44 -7.95
N ARG A 60 -2.82 -9.25 -6.83
CA ARG A 60 -1.45 -9.73 -6.62
C ARG A 60 -1.40 -11.06 -5.86
N GLU A 61 -2.55 -11.69 -5.64
CA GLU A 61 -2.68 -12.96 -4.90
C GLU A 61 -1.94 -12.95 -3.55
N THR A 62 -1.87 -11.78 -2.93
CA THR A 62 -1.19 -11.58 -1.65
C THR A 62 -2.25 -11.47 -0.57
N PRO A 63 -2.28 -12.36 0.43
CA PRO A 63 -3.25 -12.25 1.51
C PRO A 63 -2.99 -11.00 2.34
N ILE A 64 -4.06 -10.29 2.71
CA ILE A 64 -3.96 -9.15 3.64
C ILE A 64 -3.54 -9.69 5.01
N PRO A 65 -2.41 -9.24 5.57
CA PRO A 65 -1.92 -9.75 6.83
C PRO A 65 -2.86 -9.33 7.97
N ARG A 66 -3.33 -10.31 8.74
CA ARG A 66 -4.19 -10.07 9.92
C ARG A 66 -3.40 -9.71 11.18
N ARG A 67 -2.07 -9.75 11.11
CA ARG A 67 -1.16 -9.44 12.20
C ARG A 67 -0.09 -8.50 11.70
N TYR A 68 0.29 -7.54 12.53
CA TYR A 68 1.41 -6.67 12.24
C TYR A 68 2.70 -7.51 12.12
N PRO A 69 3.62 -7.14 11.22
CA PRO A 69 4.94 -7.76 11.22
C PRO A 69 5.63 -7.49 12.57
N THR A 70 5.90 -8.55 13.32
CA THR A 70 6.75 -8.47 14.52
C THR A 70 8.20 -8.21 14.10
N PRO A 71 8.97 -7.43 14.89
CA PRO A 71 10.41 -7.24 14.70
C PRO A 71 11.18 -8.56 14.49
#